data_AF-A0A6C0ID54-F1
#
_entry.id   AF-A0A6C0ID54-F1
#
_cell.length_a   1.000
_cell.length_b   1.000
_cell.length_c   1.000
_cell.angle_alpha   90.00
_cell.angle_beta   90.00
_cell.angle_gamma   90.00
#
_symmetry.space_group_name_H-M   'P 1'
#
loop_
_entity.id
_entity.type
_entity.pdbx_description
1 polymer ?
#
loop_
_entity_poly.entity_id
_entity_poly.type
_entity_poly.pdbx_seq_one_letter_code
_entity_poly.pdbx_strand_id
1 'polypeptide(L)'
;MNLLCDVSMFQVNHIFFLDTKKNMVIDGKFTKIVYSDSVVSLNGLYLYCPIESDQTRPATTSPTELVVKRLSAPCQTSPVALPPSKLVVKEAFSPPCQKTLTKNTSRLMATDDVIFTPSRIENTRSNVTLPLESPTNTGDLNRQKCRENKNLVDNHGSTIVTKKIPFMFSLLNPTNIYLIKELNRIEHEIIEHYKEFFQIHKTNVYSLRNQLKSGNIRVVHKIPYLFSDYEPILLTSNEVGTDTYDCIRPIVVKISGIWETDMNIGITFKFQI
;
A
#
# COMPACT_ATOMS: atom_id res chain seq x y z
N MET A 1 11.68 15.61 10.76
CA MET A 1 10.48 15.13 11.48
C MET A 1 9.51 14.54 10.47
N ASN A 2 8.93 13.37 10.72
CA ASN A 2 7.83 12.83 9.89
C ASN A 2 6.54 13.05 10.67
N LEU A 3 5.56 13.73 10.09
CA LEU A 3 4.23 13.81 10.66
C LEU A 3 3.36 12.70 10.09
N LEU A 4 2.48 12.17 10.93
CA LEU A 4 1.59 11.07 10.62
C LEU A 4 0.21 11.64 10.35
N CYS A 5 -0.29 11.50 9.13
CA CYS A 5 -1.60 11.97 8.73
C CYS A 5 -2.63 10.85 8.97
N ASP A 6 -3.78 11.19 9.54
CA ASP A 6 -4.93 10.30 9.53
C ASP A 6 -5.50 10.22 8.10
N VAL A 7 -5.96 9.02 7.70
CA VAL A 7 -6.56 8.78 6.38
C VAL A 7 -7.82 9.62 6.17
N SER A 8 -8.53 9.95 7.25
CA SER A 8 -9.74 10.78 7.22
C SER A 8 -9.45 12.25 6.88
N MET A 9 -8.25 12.73 7.19
CA MET A 9 -7.85 14.14 7.02
C MET A 9 -7.14 14.40 5.70
N PHE A 10 -6.98 13.38 4.84
CA PHE A 10 -6.31 13.53 3.56
C PHE A 10 -7.07 14.51 2.65
N GLN A 11 -6.35 15.49 2.11
CA GLN A 11 -6.84 16.42 1.11
C GLN A 11 -5.92 16.43 -0.10
N VAL A 12 -6.46 16.19 -1.28
CA VAL A 12 -5.69 16.09 -2.52
C VAL A 12 -5.02 17.41 -2.92
N ASN A 13 -5.63 18.55 -2.58
CA ASN A 13 -5.12 19.89 -2.87
C ASN A 13 -3.81 20.23 -2.15
N HIS A 14 -3.42 19.44 -1.15
CA HIS A 14 -2.15 19.57 -0.43
C HIS A 14 -1.03 18.73 -1.06
N ILE A 15 -1.29 18.05 -2.18
CA ILE A 15 -0.28 17.30 -2.94
C ILE A 15 0.33 18.22 -4.00
N PHE A 16 1.66 18.36 -3.94
CA PHE A 16 2.44 19.07 -4.93
C PHE A 16 3.37 18.11 -5.69
N PHE A 17 3.48 18.30 -6.99
CA PHE A 17 4.35 17.52 -7.87
C PHE A 17 5.68 18.24 -8.08
N LEU A 18 6.79 17.55 -7.82
CA LEU A 18 8.14 18.05 -8.11
C LEU A 18 8.58 17.63 -9.52
N ASP A 19 9.79 18.05 -9.90
CA ASP A 19 10.38 17.68 -11.19
C ASP A 19 10.37 16.18 -11.45
N THR A 20 9.89 15.83 -12.64
CA THR A 20 9.88 14.48 -13.15
C THR A 20 11.28 14.06 -13.59
N LYS A 21 11.72 12.88 -13.18
CA LYS A 21 13.02 12.29 -13.55
C LYS A 21 12.81 10.96 -14.26
N LYS A 22 13.76 10.54 -15.11
CA LYS A 22 13.75 9.18 -15.68
C LYS A 22 13.83 8.17 -14.53
N ASN A 23 12.91 7.20 -14.53
CA ASN A 23 12.92 6.13 -13.54
C ASN A 23 14.00 5.10 -13.90
N MET A 24 14.79 4.67 -12.92
CA MET A 24 15.85 3.68 -13.12
C MET A 24 15.38 2.22 -12.96
N VAL A 25 14.20 2.02 -12.35
CA VAL A 25 13.68 0.69 -12.02
C VAL A 25 12.65 0.23 -13.06
N ILE A 26 11.93 1.16 -13.66
CA ILE A 26 10.87 0.92 -14.65
C ILE A 26 11.13 1.82 -15.84
N ASP A 27 10.94 1.31 -17.06
CA ASP A 27 11.02 2.12 -18.28
C ASP A 27 9.92 3.17 -18.29
N GLY A 28 10.27 4.36 -17.84
CA GLY A 28 9.32 5.42 -17.62
C GLY A 28 9.89 6.59 -16.83
N LYS A 29 8.98 7.37 -16.25
CA LYS A 29 9.23 8.57 -15.49
C LYS A 29 8.80 8.38 -14.04
N PHE A 30 9.45 9.11 -13.15
CA PHE A 30 9.10 9.20 -11.74
C PHE A 30 8.98 10.66 -11.33
N THR A 31 7.82 11.01 -10.79
CA THR A 31 7.50 12.33 -10.27
C THR A 31 7.35 12.23 -8.76
N LYS A 32 8.23 12.93 -8.02
CA LYS A 32 8.18 12.94 -6.56
C LYS A 32 7.02 13.82 -6.08
N ILE A 33 6.30 13.37 -5.06
CA ILE A 33 5.26 14.18 -4.40
C ILE A 33 5.79 14.81 -3.11
N VAL A 34 5.26 15.98 -2.81
CA VAL A 34 5.37 16.65 -1.51
C VAL A 34 3.96 16.86 -0.99
N TYR A 35 3.73 16.51 0.27
CA TYR A 35 2.46 16.85 0.94
C TYR A 35 2.71 18.10 1.78
N SER A 36 2.02 19.20 1.49
CA SER A 36 2.21 20.47 2.19
C SER A 36 0.87 21.12 2.49
N ASP A 37 0.71 21.54 3.75
CA ASP A 37 -0.37 22.42 4.17
C ASP A 37 0.21 23.78 4.62
N SER A 38 -0.59 24.58 5.34
CA SER A 38 -0.17 25.89 5.85
C SER A 38 0.88 25.85 6.96
N VAL A 39 1.09 24.71 7.61
CA VAL A 39 1.93 24.55 8.81
C VAL A 39 3.15 23.66 8.53
N VAL A 40 3.03 22.68 7.63
CA VAL A 40 4.09 21.69 7.38
C VAL A 40 4.22 21.32 5.90
N SER A 41 5.45 20.98 5.51
CA SER A 41 5.78 20.37 4.22
C SER A 41 6.55 19.06 4.44
N LEU A 42 6.08 17.98 3.83
CA LEU A 42 6.58 16.60 4.02
C LEU A 42 7.09 15.99 2.71
N ASN A 43 8.21 15.28 2.81
CA ASN A 43 8.80 14.50 1.70
C ASN A 43 8.02 13.20 1.44
N GLY A 44 6.83 13.37 0.85
CA GLY A 44 5.84 12.33 0.63
C GLY A 44 4.71 12.40 1.66
N LEU A 45 3.66 11.62 1.41
CA LEU A 45 2.51 11.48 2.30
C LEU A 45 2.72 10.28 3.22
N TYR A 46 2.51 10.48 4.53
CA TYR A 46 2.65 9.44 5.55
C TYR A 46 1.30 9.21 6.22
N LEU A 47 0.69 8.06 5.97
CA LEU A 47 -0.65 7.72 6.45
C LEU A 47 -0.57 6.72 7.60
N TYR A 48 -1.33 7.00 8.66
CA TYR A 48 -1.57 6.08 9.76
C TYR A 48 -2.35 4.86 9.26
N CYS A 49 -1.89 3.66 9.56
CA CYS A 49 -2.49 2.42 9.09
C CYS A 49 -2.73 1.48 10.28
N PRO A 50 -3.86 1.63 11.01
CA PRO A 50 -4.23 0.78 12.15
C PRO A 50 -4.76 -0.57 11.67
N ILE A 51 -3.95 -1.30 10.92
CA ILE A 51 -4.33 -2.60 10.37
C ILE A 51 -4.16 -3.69 11.44
N GLU A 52 -5.22 -4.42 11.72
CA GLU A 52 -5.22 -5.47 12.74
C GLU A 52 -4.70 -6.78 12.15
N SER A 53 -3.68 -7.37 12.79
CA SER A 53 -3.08 -8.62 12.34
C SER A 53 -3.95 -9.83 12.67
N ASP A 54 -3.94 -10.83 11.80
CA ASP A 54 -4.57 -12.15 12.03
C ASP A 54 -3.77 -13.07 12.92
N GLN A 55 -2.89 -12.53 13.75
CA GLN A 55 -2.32 -13.31 14.84
C GLN A 55 -3.41 -13.55 15.89
N THR A 56 -4.39 -14.37 15.55
CA THR A 56 -5.07 -15.21 16.52
C THR A 56 -3.95 -15.93 17.23
N ARG A 57 -3.56 -15.40 18.40
CA ARG A 57 -2.78 -16.14 19.38
C ARG A 57 -3.44 -17.52 19.40
N PRO A 58 -2.73 -18.62 19.10
CA PRO A 58 -3.31 -19.93 19.32
C PRO A 58 -3.77 -19.89 20.77
N ALA A 59 -5.09 -19.96 20.98
CA ALA A 59 -5.63 -19.97 22.32
C ALA A 59 -4.93 -21.15 22.97
N THR A 60 -4.02 -20.87 23.89
CA THR A 60 -3.41 -21.88 24.75
C THR A 60 -4.52 -22.32 25.70
N THR A 61 -5.56 -22.97 25.17
CA THR A 61 -6.41 -23.83 25.96
C THR A 61 -5.44 -24.89 26.47
N SER A 62 -5.06 -24.75 27.75
CA SER A 62 -4.24 -25.74 28.41
C SER A 62 -4.90 -27.11 28.17
N PRO A 63 -4.14 -28.18 27.88
CA PRO A 63 -4.69 -29.52 27.62
C PRO A 63 -5.49 -30.09 28.79
N THR A 64 -5.52 -29.43 29.95
CA THR A 64 -6.01 -29.97 31.21
C THR A 64 -7.54 -30.02 31.32
N GLU A 65 -8.29 -29.28 30.50
CA GLU A 65 -9.76 -29.21 30.62
C GLU A 65 -10.56 -30.04 29.59
N LEU A 66 -9.88 -30.84 28.75
CA LEU A 66 -10.53 -31.74 27.78
C LEU A 66 -10.76 -33.17 28.29
N VAL A 67 -10.42 -33.48 29.55
CA VAL A 67 -10.50 -34.84 30.11
C VAL A 67 -11.83 -35.14 30.84
N VAL A 68 -12.69 -34.16 31.16
CA VAL A 68 -13.86 -34.41 32.04
C VAL A 68 -15.23 -34.46 31.32
N LYS A 69 -15.29 -34.40 29.98
CA LYS A 69 -16.57 -34.50 29.24
C LYS A 69 -16.73 -35.72 28.32
N ARG A 70 -16.00 -36.81 28.59
CA ARG A 70 -16.41 -38.16 28.16
C ARG A 70 -17.04 -38.87 29.35
N LEU A 71 -18.36 -38.83 29.45
CA LEU A 71 -19.25 -39.87 30.00
C LEU A 71 -20.63 -39.27 30.25
N SER A 72 -21.48 -39.26 29.22
CA SER A 72 -22.93 -39.54 29.31
C SER A 72 -23.60 -39.18 27.98
N ALA A 73 -23.64 -40.14 27.05
CA ALA A 73 -24.64 -40.14 25.98
C ALA A 73 -25.59 -41.31 26.27
N PRO A 74 -26.89 -41.07 26.51
CA PRO A 74 -27.90 -42.08 26.33
C PRO A 74 -28.22 -42.22 24.84
N CYS A 75 -28.09 -43.46 24.35
CA CYS A 75 -28.63 -43.90 23.07
C CYS A 75 -30.11 -43.54 22.97
N GLN A 76 -30.56 -42.96 21.84
CA GLN A 76 -31.88 -43.27 21.29
C GLN A 76 -32.08 -42.77 19.84
N THR A 77 -32.36 -43.78 19.01
CA THR A 77 -33.32 -43.85 17.88
C THR A 77 -33.15 -43.02 16.61
N SER A 78 -33.16 -43.79 15.51
CA SER A 78 -33.15 -43.49 14.08
C SER A 78 -34.23 -42.50 13.60
N PRO A 79 -34.01 -41.85 12.44
CA PRO A 79 -35.09 -41.40 11.59
C PRO A 79 -35.19 -42.16 10.26
N VAL A 80 -36.47 -42.32 9.91
CA VAL A 80 -37.09 -42.97 8.78
C VAL A 80 -36.77 -42.28 7.45
N ALA A 81 -36.61 -43.09 6.39
CA ALA A 81 -36.44 -42.66 5.01
C ALA A 81 -37.75 -42.11 4.41
N LEU A 82 -37.67 -41.02 3.65
CA LEU A 82 -38.71 -40.59 2.70
C LEU A 82 -38.10 -40.32 1.31
N PRO A 83 -38.84 -40.64 0.22
CA PRO A 83 -38.34 -40.66 -1.15
C PRO A 83 -38.38 -39.30 -1.89
N PRO A 84 -37.69 -39.19 -3.04
CA PRO A 84 -37.57 -37.94 -3.80
C PRO A 84 -38.79 -37.69 -4.70
N SER A 85 -39.43 -36.52 -4.56
CA SER A 85 -40.41 -36.02 -5.53
C SER A 85 -39.76 -34.98 -6.45
N LYS A 86 -39.84 -35.29 -7.74
CA LYS A 86 -39.53 -34.43 -8.88
C LYS A 86 -40.47 -33.22 -8.88
N LEU A 87 -39.95 -32.02 -9.07
CA LEU A 87 -40.73 -30.90 -9.62
C LEU A 87 -39.90 -30.15 -10.66
N VAL A 88 -40.29 -30.39 -11.90
CA VAL A 88 -39.97 -29.63 -13.11
C VAL A 88 -40.85 -28.39 -13.10
N VAL A 89 -40.26 -27.19 -13.15
CA VAL A 89 -40.92 -26.01 -13.73
C VAL A 89 -39.90 -25.23 -14.55
N LYS A 90 -40.11 -25.26 -15.86
CA LYS A 90 -39.62 -24.28 -16.83
C LYS A 90 -40.28 -22.94 -16.53
N GLU A 91 -39.55 -21.84 -16.64
CA GLU A 91 -40.10 -20.69 -17.36
C GLU A 91 -38.99 -19.70 -17.77
N ALA A 92 -39.06 -19.34 -19.05
CA ALA A 92 -38.23 -18.38 -19.72
C ALA A 92 -38.86 -16.99 -19.59
N PHE A 93 -38.07 -15.96 -19.29
CA PHE A 93 -38.44 -14.59 -19.59
C PHE A 93 -37.26 -13.86 -20.23
N SER A 94 -37.48 -13.53 -21.50
CA SER A 94 -36.67 -12.63 -22.32
C SER A 94 -36.71 -11.19 -21.79
N PRO A 95 -35.71 -10.36 -22.14
CA PRO A 95 -35.59 -8.97 -21.68
C PRO A 95 -36.38 -8.00 -22.57
N PRO A 96 -36.73 -6.81 -22.06
CA PRO A 96 -36.69 -5.66 -22.95
C PRO A 96 -36.14 -4.36 -22.36
N CYS A 97 -35.63 -3.57 -23.30
CA CYS A 97 -35.58 -2.11 -23.32
C CYS A 97 -34.43 -1.38 -22.64
N GLN A 98 -33.42 -1.12 -23.47
CA GLN A 98 -32.63 0.10 -23.49
C GLN A 98 -33.55 1.33 -23.45
N LYS A 99 -33.24 2.29 -22.56
CA LYS A 99 -33.72 3.67 -22.67
C LYS A 99 -32.52 4.60 -22.81
N THR A 100 -32.38 5.10 -24.02
CA THR A 100 -31.65 6.29 -24.42
C THR A 100 -32.16 7.48 -23.61
N LEU A 101 -31.29 8.15 -22.85
CA LEU A 101 -31.60 9.48 -22.30
C LEU A 101 -30.64 10.49 -22.91
N THR A 102 -31.12 11.15 -23.95
CA THR A 102 -30.61 12.40 -24.48
C THR A 102 -30.98 13.54 -23.52
N LYS A 103 -29.99 14.27 -23.01
CA LYS A 103 -30.16 15.65 -22.56
C LYS A 103 -29.01 16.50 -23.10
N ASN A 104 -29.28 17.12 -24.24
CA ASN A 104 -28.74 18.43 -24.54
C ASN A 104 -29.38 19.44 -23.59
N THR A 105 -28.66 20.51 -23.23
CA THR A 105 -28.96 21.91 -23.62
C THR A 105 -28.34 22.88 -22.63
N SER A 106 -27.42 23.72 -23.14
CA SER A 106 -27.22 25.17 -22.82
C SER A 106 -26.74 25.57 -21.41
N ARG A 107 -26.02 26.67 -21.15
CA ARG A 107 -25.37 27.74 -21.95
C ARG A 107 -24.90 28.78 -20.91
N LEU A 108 -23.71 29.36 -21.14
CA LEU A 108 -23.17 30.65 -20.63
C LEU A 108 -23.16 30.93 -19.12
N MET A 109 -21.97 31.20 -18.58
CA MET A 109 -21.55 32.55 -18.17
C MET A 109 -20.03 32.59 -18.15
N ALA A 110 -19.47 33.58 -18.85
CA ALA A 110 -18.08 34.00 -18.75
C ALA A 110 -17.90 34.85 -17.50
N THR A 111 -16.71 34.81 -16.89
CA THR A 111 -15.95 35.99 -16.45
C THR A 111 -14.59 35.58 -15.87
N ASP A 112 -13.58 36.25 -16.40
CA ASP A 112 -12.38 36.76 -15.74
C ASP A 112 -11.16 35.85 -15.54
N ASP A 113 -10.31 36.01 -16.55
CA ASP A 113 -8.88 35.79 -16.65
C ASP A 113 -8.06 36.10 -15.39
N VAL A 114 -7.33 35.10 -14.91
CA VAL A 114 -5.99 35.30 -14.33
C VAL A 114 -5.07 34.24 -14.91
N ILE A 115 -4.37 34.61 -15.99
CA ILE A 115 -3.34 33.83 -16.64
C ILE A 115 -2.11 33.80 -15.72
N PHE A 116 -1.89 32.70 -15.01
CA PHE A 116 -0.57 32.37 -14.45
C PHE A 116 0.16 31.46 -15.45
N THR A 117 1.04 32.05 -16.26
CA THR A 117 2.01 31.31 -17.05
C THR A 117 3.18 30.90 -16.16
N PRO A 118 3.52 29.60 -16.03
CA PRO A 118 4.80 29.21 -15.46
C PRO A 118 5.89 29.43 -16.52
N SER A 119 6.80 30.35 -16.21
CA SER A 119 7.99 30.67 -17.00
C SER A 119 8.83 29.41 -17.25
N ARG A 120 8.94 29.06 -18.53
CA ARG A 120 9.82 28.03 -19.08
C ARG A 120 11.28 28.48 -18.91
N ILE A 121 12.01 27.87 -17.99
CA ILE A 121 13.47 28.04 -17.88
C ILE A 121 14.12 27.18 -18.98
N GLU A 122 14.60 27.83 -20.04
CA GLU A 122 15.44 27.22 -21.05
C GLU A 122 16.85 27.01 -20.49
N ASN A 123 17.23 25.76 -20.26
CA ASN A 123 18.63 25.38 -20.02
C ASN A 123 19.24 24.90 -21.34
N THR A 124 19.99 25.79 -21.98
CA THR A 124 20.95 25.48 -23.04
C THR A 124 22.12 24.71 -22.43
N ARG A 125 22.27 23.43 -22.81
CA ARG A 125 23.55 22.71 -22.66
C ARG A 125 23.94 22.01 -23.95
N SER A 126 25.18 22.32 -24.30
CA SER A 126 25.99 21.96 -25.44
C SER A 126 26.21 20.46 -25.61
N ASN A 127 26.21 20.04 -26.87
CA ASN A 127 26.66 18.75 -27.37
C ASN A 127 28.10 18.44 -26.96
N VAL A 128 28.34 17.26 -26.41
CA VAL A 128 29.66 16.61 -26.42
C VAL A 128 29.47 15.18 -26.92
N THR A 129 30.02 14.94 -28.10
CA THR A 129 30.10 13.66 -28.80
C THR A 129 31.29 12.86 -28.27
N LEU A 130 31.11 11.59 -27.89
CA LEU A 130 32.20 10.59 -27.75
C LEU A 130 31.65 9.15 -27.92
N PRO A 131 32.52 8.16 -28.22
CA PRO A 131 32.29 7.21 -29.30
C PRO A 131 31.80 5.82 -28.86
N LEU A 132 31.38 5.11 -29.92
CA LEU A 132 30.90 3.75 -30.05
C LEU A 132 31.94 2.70 -29.62
N GLU A 133 31.60 1.83 -28.66
CA GLU A 133 32.30 0.56 -28.42
C GLU A 133 31.32 -0.62 -28.49
N SER A 134 31.82 -1.73 -29.03
CA SER A 134 31.14 -2.93 -29.51
C SER A 134 30.88 -3.98 -28.42
N PRO A 135 30.03 -5.00 -28.68
CA PRO A 135 29.56 -5.93 -27.65
C PRO A 135 30.45 -7.18 -27.55
N THR A 136 30.75 -7.62 -26.33
CA THR A 136 31.20 -9.00 -26.07
C THR A 136 30.51 -9.63 -24.86
N ASN A 137 30.07 -10.86 -25.10
CA ASN A 137 29.91 -11.99 -24.18
C ASN A 137 28.79 -11.96 -23.12
N THR A 138 27.70 -12.61 -23.50
CA THR A 138 26.72 -13.27 -22.63
C THR A 138 27.36 -14.45 -21.89
N GLY A 139 27.61 -14.28 -20.60
CA GLY A 139 27.88 -15.36 -19.66
C GLY A 139 26.68 -15.54 -18.73
N ASP A 140 26.01 -16.69 -18.84
CA ASP A 140 24.99 -17.16 -17.92
C ASP A 140 25.52 -17.24 -16.49
N LEU A 141 24.91 -16.50 -15.57
CA LEU A 141 25.12 -16.67 -14.13
C LEU A 141 23.79 -16.72 -13.40
N ASN A 142 23.53 -17.93 -12.92
CA ASN A 142 22.69 -18.33 -11.79
C ASN A 142 22.12 -17.18 -10.96
N ARG A 143 20.79 -17.08 -11.02
CA ARG A 143 19.96 -16.19 -10.20
C ARG A 143 19.91 -16.69 -8.76
N GLN A 144 20.99 -16.53 -8.02
CA GLN A 144 21.04 -16.72 -6.58
C GLN A 144 20.16 -15.63 -5.92
N LYS A 145 19.15 -16.08 -5.19
CA LYS A 145 18.14 -15.24 -4.52
C LYS A 145 18.80 -14.52 -3.34
N CYS A 146 19.56 -13.47 -3.61
CA CYS A 146 20.20 -12.63 -2.60
C CYS A 146 19.14 -11.97 -1.72
N ARG A 147 19.05 -12.41 -0.46
CA ARG A 147 18.47 -11.61 0.63
C ARG A 147 19.45 -10.47 0.89
N GLU A 148 19.32 -9.37 0.14
CA GLU A 148 20.11 -8.16 0.38
C GLU A 148 19.65 -7.48 1.68
N ASN A 149 20.37 -7.73 2.78
CA ASN A 149 20.41 -6.82 3.91
C ASN A 149 21.32 -5.66 3.51
N LYS A 150 20.74 -4.51 3.18
CA LYS A 150 21.52 -3.28 2.94
C LYS A 150 21.79 -2.61 4.29
N ASN A 151 23.06 -2.57 4.69
CA ASN A 151 23.51 -1.79 5.84
C ASN A 151 23.71 -0.34 5.39
N LEU A 152 22.95 0.58 5.98
CA LEU A 152 23.14 2.01 5.78
C LEU A 152 23.70 2.58 7.09
N VAL A 153 24.87 3.20 7.02
CA VAL A 153 25.46 3.91 8.15
C VAL A 153 24.87 5.32 8.15
N ASP A 154 24.31 5.76 9.29
CA ASP A 154 23.85 7.13 9.46
C ASP A 154 25.00 8.10 9.81
N ASN A 155 24.71 9.40 9.82
CA ASN A 155 25.70 10.44 10.14
C ASN A 155 26.28 10.34 11.56
N HIS A 156 25.72 9.47 12.41
CA HIS A 156 26.16 9.23 13.78
C HIS A 156 26.89 7.89 13.93
N GLY A 157 27.23 7.20 12.83
CA GLY A 157 27.93 5.92 12.85
C GLY A 157 27.05 4.73 13.24
N SER A 158 25.74 4.92 13.42
CA SER A 158 24.81 3.83 13.71
C SER A 158 24.45 3.11 12.41
N THR A 159 24.53 1.77 12.42
CA THR A 159 24.10 0.96 11.28
C THR A 159 22.60 0.70 11.36
N ILE A 160 21.84 1.18 10.38
CA ILE A 160 20.41 0.90 10.29
C ILE A 160 20.23 -0.38 9.48
N VAL A 161 19.85 -1.46 10.16
CA VAL A 161 19.46 -2.71 9.48
C VAL A 161 17.98 -2.60 9.11
N THR A 162 17.70 -2.80 7.83
CA THR A 162 16.35 -2.77 7.30
C THR A 162 15.85 -4.20 7.08
N LYS A 163 14.91 -4.66 7.90
CA LYS A 163 14.29 -6.00 7.74
C LYS A 163 12.92 -5.87 7.08
N LYS A 164 12.64 -6.70 6.06
CA LYS A 164 11.32 -6.82 5.45
C LYS A 164 10.58 -8.01 6.06
N ILE A 165 9.54 -7.75 6.85
CA ILE A 165 8.78 -8.76 7.59
C ILE A 165 7.41 -8.93 6.89
N PRO A 166 6.94 -10.16 6.61
CA PRO A 166 5.57 -10.37 6.16
C PRO A 166 4.59 -10.06 7.30
N PHE A 167 3.49 -9.40 6.99
CA PHE A 167 2.43 -9.06 7.92
C PHE A 167 1.09 -9.45 7.28
N MET A 168 0.37 -10.33 7.95
CA MET A 168 -0.89 -10.89 7.48
C MET A 168 -2.06 -10.33 8.28
N PHE A 169 -3.18 -10.08 7.61
CA PHE A 169 -4.38 -9.51 8.21
C PHE A 169 -5.63 -10.00 7.49
N SER A 170 -6.75 -10.01 8.21
CA SER A 170 -8.02 -10.48 7.68
C SER A 170 -8.67 -9.40 6.85
N LEU A 171 -9.15 -9.81 5.68
CA LEU A 171 -10.01 -9.01 4.81
C LEU A 171 -11.47 -8.98 5.27
N LEU A 172 -11.82 -9.77 6.29
CA LEU A 172 -13.16 -9.83 6.86
C LEU A 172 -13.32 -8.90 8.09
N ASN A 173 -12.19 -8.44 8.66
CA ASN A 173 -12.23 -7.50 9.77
C ASN A 173 -12.80 -6.15 9.28
N PRO A 174 -13.88 -5.63 9.89
CA PRO A 174 -14.54 -4.40 9.45
C PRO A 174 -13.62 -3.16 9.51
N THR A 175 -12.73 -3.08 10.50
CA THR A 175 -11.72 -2.02 10.62
C THR A 175 -10.79 -2.05 9.41
N ASN A 176 -10.27 -3.24 9.06
CA ASN A 176 -9.40 -3.40 7.90
C ASN A 176 -10.14 -3.09 6.60
N ILE A 177 -11.41 -3.51 6.45
CA ILE A 177 -12.22 -3.21 5.26
C ILE A 177 -12.37 -1.70 5.07
N TYR A 178 -12.70 -0.96 6.14
CA TYR A 178 -12.82 0.49 6.10
C TYR A 178 -11.49 1.15 5.71
N LEU A 179 -10.40 0.76 6.37
CA LEU A 179 -9.07 1.31 6.10
C LEU A 179 -8.62 1.06 4.65
N ILE A 180 -8.85 -0.16 4.12
CA ILE A 180 -8.54 -0.50 2.73
C ILE A 180 -9.36 0.35 1.77
N LYS A 181 -10.64 0.60 2.08
CA LYS A 181 -11.49 1.46 1.27
C LYS A 181 -10.95 2.89 1.22
N GLU A 182 -10.55 3.46 2.35
CA GLU A 182 -9.98 4.81 2.40
C GLU A 182 -8.63 4.90 1.69
N LEU A 183 -7.72 3.94 1.90
CA LEU A 183 -6.43 3.92 1.18
C LEU A 183 -6.62 3.79 -0.34
N ASN A 184 -7.62 3.03 -0.80
CA ASN A 184 -7.97 2.94 -2.22
C ASN A 184 -8.51 4.27 -2.77
N ARG A 185 -9.32 4.99 -1.99
CA ARG A 185 -9.83 6.32 -2.35
C ARG A 185 -8.68 7.31 -2.50
N ILE A 186 -7.76 7.34 -1.53
CA ILE A 186 -6.58 8.21 -1.56
C ILE A 186 -5.69 7.91 -2.77
N GLU A 187 -5.41 6.63 -3.06
CA GLU A 187 -4.63 6.23 -4.24
C GLU A 187 -5.29 6.72 -5.54
N HIS A 188 -6.61 6.59 -5.65
CA HIS A 188 -7.37 7.09 -6.80
C HIS A 188 -7.29 8.61 -6.95
N GLU A 189 -7.55 9.36 -5.88
CA GLU A 189 -7.52 10.84 -5.89
C GLU A 189 -6.14 11.37 -6.28
N ILE A 190 -5.05 10.78 -5.78
CA ILE A 190 -3.69 11.19 -6.13
C ILE A 190 -3.42 10.98 -7.63
N ILE A 191 -3.84 9.84 -8.20
CA ILE A 191 -3.60 9.53 -9.61
C ILE A 191 -4.40 10.45 -10.52
N GLU A 192 -5.69 10.66 -10.23
CA GLU A 192 -6.55 11.54 -11.04
C GLU A 192 -6.09 13.00 -10.96
N HIS A 193 -5.72 13.48 -9.76
CA HIS A 193 -5.17 14.84 -9.62
C HIS A 193 -3.90 15.05 -10.45
N TYR A 194 -3.01 14.05 -10.50
CA TYR A 194 -1.83 14.11 -11.36
C TYR A 194 -2.19 14.15 -12.86
N LYS A 195 -3.15 13.33 -13.29
CA LYS A 195 -3.59 13.32 -14.69
C LYS A 195 -4.19 14.65 -15.11
N GLU A 196 -5.00 15.26 -14.25
CA GLU A 196 -5.60 16.57 -14.48
C GLU A 196 -4.51 17.63 -14.59
N PHE A 197 -3.54 17.65 -13.66
CA PHE A 197 -2.45 18.60 -13.64
C PHE A 197 -1.58 18.55 -14.90
N PHE A 198 -1.26 17.36 -15.39
CA PHE A 198 -0.40 17.17 -16.58
C PHE A 198 -1.16 16.91 -17.88
N GLN A 199 -2.51 16.88 -17.85
CA GLN A 199 -3.39 16.54 -18.98
C GLN A 199 -3.05 15.17 -19.63
N ILE A 200 -2.90 14.14 -18.80
CA ILE A 200 -2.47 12.80 -19.23
C ILE A 200 -3.64 11.82 -19.29
N HIS A 201 -3.72 11.06 -20.39
CA HIS A 201 -4.70 10.00 -20.59
C HIS A 201 -4.04 8.61 -20.59
N LYS A 202 -3.67 8.14 -19.40
CA LYS A 202 -3.03 6.81 -19.19
C LYS A 202 -3.90 5.91 -18.33
N THR A 203 -3.63 4.61 -18.40
CA THR A 203 -4.38 3.59 -17.65
C THR A 203 -3.89 3.55 -16.20
N ASN A 204 -4.83 3.54 -15.25
CA ASN A 204 -4.51 3.52 -13.82
C ASN A 204 -4.09 2.14 -13.35
N VAL A 205 -3.00 2.09 -12.61
CA VAL A 205 -2.49 0.90 -11.93
C VAL A 205 -2.53 1.14 -10.43
N TYR A 206 -3.51 0.52 -9.77
CA TYR A 206 -3.76 0.64 -8.33
C TYR A 206 -2.93 -0.38 -7.54
N SER A 207 -1.62 -0.14 -7.45
CA SER A 207 -0.66 -1.06 -6.85
C SER A 207 -0.85 -1.19 -5.33
N LEU A 208 -1.23 -0.11 -4.63
CA LEU A 208 -1.51 -0.15 -3.19
C LEU A 208 -2.77 -0.96 -2.92
N ARG A 209 -3.86 -0.68 -3.66
CA ARG A 209 -5.10 -1.46 -3.60
C ARG A 209 -4.87 -2.95 -3.82
N ASN A 210 -4.11 -3.30 -4.86
CA ASN A 210 -3.84 -4.70 -5.19
C ASN A 210 -3.03 -5.40 -4.09
N GLN A 211 -2.07 -4.70 -3.50
CA GLN A 211 -1.30 -5.23 -2.37
C GLN A 211 -2.18 -5.45 -1.14
N LEU A 212 -3.05 -4.49 -0.80
CA LEU A 212 -3.96 -4.59 0.34
C LEU A 212 -5.00 -5.72 0.18
N LYS A 213 -5.53 -5.91 -1.03
CA LYS A 213 -6.47 -7.00 -1.34
C LYS A 213 -5.87 -8.40 -1.19
N SER A 214 -4.56 -8.54 -1.12
CA SER A 214 -3.91 -9.84 -0.93
C SER A 214 -3.98 -10.37 0.50
N GLY A 215 -4.33 -9.53 1.50
CA GLY A 215 -4.27 -9.89 2.92
C GLY A 215 -2.85 -10.09 3.47
N ASN A 216 -1.83 -9.76 2.68
CA ASN A 216 -0.43 -9.93 3.04
C ASN A 216 0.41 -8.74 2.56
N ILE A 217 1.02 -8.01 3.50
CA ILE A 217 1.89 -6.87 3.20
C ILE A 217 3.31 -7.15 3.71
N ARG A 218 4.31 -6.59 3.05
CA ARG A 218 5.69 -6.61 3.53
C ARG A 218 5.99 -5.30 4.22
N VAL A 219 6.17 -5.35 5.53
CA VAL A 219 6.44 -4.19 6.35
C VAL A 219 7.94 -4.05 6.54
N VAL A 220 8.43 -2.83 6.39
CA VAL A 220 9.84 -2.51 6.57
C VAL A 220 10.06 -2.01 7.98
N HIS A 221 10.74 -2.84 8.77
CA HIS A 221 11.11 -2.51 10.12
C HIS A 221 12.54 -1.95 10.14
N LYS A 222 12.68 -0.73 10.68
CA LYS A 222 13.98 -0.10 10.89
C LYS A 222 14.39 -0.28 12.34
N ILE A 223 15.39 -1.12 12.58
CA ILE A 223 15.96 -1.33 13.90
C ILE A 223 17.20 -0.42 13.99
N PRO A 224 17.20 0.60 14.87
CA PRO A 224 18.43 1.32 15.18
C PRO A 224 19.32 0.38 15.99
N TYR A 225 20.44 -0.07 15.43
CA TYR A 225 21.49 -0.68 16.23
C TYR A 225 22.28 0.47 16.87
N LEU A 226 22.11 0.63 18.18
CA LEU A 226 23.07 1.39 18.96
C LEU A 226 24.33 0.53 19.04
N PHE A 227 25.41 0.97 18.38
CA PHE A 227 26.76 0.45 18.59
C PHE A 227 27.23 0.92 19.97
N SER A 228 26.72 0.26 20.99
CA SER A 228 27.36 0.20 22.29
C SER A 228 27.73 -1.26 22.47
N ASP A 229 28.92 -1.58 22.96
CA ASP A 229 29.38 -2.95 23.21
C ASP A 229 28.55 -3.68 24.31
N TYR A 230 27.40 -3.13 24.66
CA TYR A 230 26.34 -3.78 25.39
C TYR A 230 25.39 -4.41 24.38
N GLU A 231 25.28 -5.74 24.46
CA GLU A 231 24.23 -6.56 23.83
C GLU A 231 22.96 -5.76 23.59
N PRO A 232 22.34 -5.84 22.39
CA PRO A 232 21.07 -5.19 22.16
C PRO A 232 20.17 -5.57 23.32
N ILE A 233 19.71 -4.58 24.07
CA ILE A 233 18.68 -4.77 25.09
C ILE A 233 17.44 -5.14 24.27
N LEU A 234 17.37 -6.40 23.83
CA LEU A 234 16.16 -7.17 23.86
C LEU A 234 15.65 -6.85 25.25
N LEU A 235 14.58 -6.06 25.31
CA LEU A 235 13.76 -5.97 26.50
C LEU A 235 13.09 -7.34 26.70
N THR A 236 13.89 -8.40 26.85
CA THR A 236 13.55 -9.58 27.63
C THR A 236 13.56 -9.08 29.05
N SER A 237 12.49 -8.39 29.43
CA SER A 237 12.16 -8.20 30.83
C SER A 237 12.00 -9.60 31.41
N ASN A 238 13.09 -10.11 31.98
CA ASN A 238 13.07 -11.25 32.87
C ASN A 238 12.49 -10.87 34.25
N GLU A 239 11.88 -9.69 34.37
CA GLU A 239 11.00 -9.37 35.49
C GLU A 239 9.65 -10.01 35.24
N VAL A 240 9.49 -11.16 35.90
CA VAL A 240 8.25 -11.89 36.15
C VAL A 240 7.12 -10.91 36.45
N GLY A 241 6.12 -10.84 35.55
CA GLY A 241 4.75 -10.55 35.95
C GLY A 241 4.13 -9.19 35.60
N THR A 242 4.72 -8.37 34.74
CA THR A 242 3.97 -7.24 34.16
C THR A 242 4.03 -7.30 32.65
N ASP A 243 2.85 -7.42 32.04
CA ASP A 243 2.61 -7.48 30.61
C ASP A 243 3.60 -6.62 29.83
N THR A 244 4.57 -7.28 29.18
CA THR A 244 5.41 -6.67 28.17
C THR A 244 4.50 -6.25 27.03
N TYR A 245 4.04 -5.00 27.11
CA TYR A 245 3.60 -4.27 25.95
C TYR A 245 4.81 -4.17 25.03
N ASP A 246 5.02 -5.19 24.20
CA ASP A 246 5.57 -5.02 22.87
C ASP A 246 4.86 -3.79 22.33
N CYS A 247 5.54 -2.64 22.36
CA CYS A 247 4.92 -1.41 21.89
C CYS A 247 4.75 -1.62 20.39
N ILE A 248 3.54 -2.01 19.99
CA ILE A 248 3.19 -2.26 18.60
C ILE A 248 3.28 -0.89 17.94
N ARG A 249 4.46 -0.60 17.39
CA ARG A 249 4.68 0.61 16.64
C ARG A 249 3.69 0.58 15.47
N PRO A 250 2.94 1.67 15.26
CA PRO A 250 1.90 1.66 14.27
C PRO A 250 2.49 1.51 12.88
N ILE A 251 1.80 0.74 12.03
CA ILE A 251 2.17 0.64 10.63
C ILE A 251 1.87 1.97 9.95
N VAL A 252 2.82 2.45 9.15
CA VAL A 252 2.70 3.67 8.37
C VAL A 252 2.80 3.33 6.89
N VAL A 253 1.90 3.89 6.08
CA VAL A 253 1.99 3.86 4.62
C VAL A 253 2.62 5.14 4.15
N LYS A 254 3.83 5.05 3.59
CA LYS A 254 4.48 6.18 2.91
C LYS A 254 4.19 6.11 1.41
N ILE A 255 3.56 7.16 0.86
CA ILE A 255 3.46 7.38 -0.60
C ILE A 255 4.52 8.41 -0.99
N SER A 256 5.44 8.03 -1.87
CA SER A 256 6.63 8.84 -2.20
C SER A 256 6.57 9.56 -3.53
N GLY A 257 5.73 9.10 -4.45
CA GLY A 257 5.65 9.67 -5.79
C GLY A 257 4.76 8.86 -6.71
N ILE A 258 4.75 9.29 -7.97
CA ILE A 258 4.01 8.69 -9.07
C ILE A 258 5.01 8.17 -10.09
N TRP A 259 4.80 6.96 -10.57
CA TRP A 259 5.53 6.42 -11.72
C TRP A 259 4.60 6.37 -12.92
N GLU A 260 5.18 6.56 -14.09
CA GLU A 260 4.46 6.67 -15.35
C GLU A 260 5.27 5.98 -16.45
N THR A 261 4.65 5.07 -17.18
CA THR A 261 5.18 4.51 -18.44
C THR A 261 4.40 5.10 -19.60
N ASP A 262 4.64 4.66 -20.84
CA ASP A 262 3.89 5.18 -22.00
C ASP A 262 2.38 4.90 -21.90
N MET A 263 2.00 3.78 -21.26
CA MET A 263 0.61 3.30 -21.21
C MET A 263 -0.03 3.42 -19.83
N ASN A 264 0.78 3.38 -18.77
CA ASN A 264 0.31 3.16 -17.40
C ASN A 264 0.79 4.25 -16.45
N ILE A 265 0.03 4.47 -15.40
CA ILE A 265 0.36 5.37 -14.30
C ILE A 265 0.00 4.71 -12.97
N GLY A 266 0.82 4.92 -11.94
CA GLY A 266 0.51 4.45 -10.59
C GLY A 266 1.37 5.14 -9.53
N ILE A 267 1.13 4.80 -8.27
CA ILE A 267 1.88 5.36 -7.15
C ILE A 267 3.04 4.44 -6.74
N THR A 268 4.05 5.04 -6.11
CA THR A 268 5.10 4.33 -5.36
C THR A 268 4.84 4.49 -3.87
N PHE A 269 4.76 3.37 -3.16
CA PHE A 269 4.46 3.33 -1.74
C PHE A 269 5.33 2.32 -0.98
N LYS A 270 5.33 2.42 0.36
CA LYS A 270 6.02 1.50 1.26
C LYS A 270 5.33 1.43 2.62
N PHE A 271 5.15 0.22 3.15
CA PHE A 271 4.76 -0.02 4.55
C PHE A 271 5.99 -0.01 5.45
N GLN A 272 5.91 0.67 6.59
CA GLN A 272 7.02 0.75 7.55
C GLN A 272 6.54 0.80 9.01
N ILE A 273 7.41 0.36 9.91
CA ILE A 273 7.29 0.39 11.38
C ILE A 273 8.58 1.00 11.95
#